data_AF-A0A3B1DJF8-F1
#
_entry.id   AF-A0A3B1DJF8-F1
#
_cell.length_a   1.000
_cell.length_b   1.000
_cell.length_c   1.000
_cell.angle_alpha   90.00
_cell.angle_beta   90.00
_cell.angle_gamma   90.00
#
_symmetry.space_group_name_H-M   'P 1'
#
loop_
_entity.id
_entity.type
_entity.pdbx_description
1 polymer ?
#
loop_
_entity_poly.entity_id
_entity_poly.type
_entity_poly.pdbx_seq_one_letter_code
_entity_poly.pdbx_strand_id
1 'polypeptide(L)'
;MSNVLKCKSCGEEVQKGVVRCWNCQSFMRDDIEQAYLEKQASPQGVLLSDPNTEEEGSSTLTLEEAENSSPLTSAAKSEGVIVDHTLGHQTPATPIEIVPVVTEKPSVAKNPAPSQQKKAQQPTNKVNSSEPSHAVAASTETEHHSVKTAGDELLAAALAEEKESGNKQFKGALIKPTPKTKGGIIVFCPNGHPIEVQERHRGKVGKCPKCREAFNVPAGRSLPVTDSSDAEGEPTGETEVTKPEFLWMTDVRLHEIDLQKLSIKPGSLEKQFKLVDIRLNQEELLFLTLSKGAGLFGAAEKKRSSVREEVMEKLSTGISVNDCGAEENFQIESPEKLTIVQPVPEGQDSLFAGIPIFGEGRIAVSVPRTQNSTQRTYLSFSLSEFRTFSTALDECCDIVEFGIECGIPLEDLTMEKKCHYTDETFDALENIEYYLNDPAFKVEISGRECEECGLEISEEGRKKENLGGKSGKGITKAKCPKCTKKFGNITHYCLK
;
A
#
# COMPACT_ATOMS: atom_id res chain seq x y z
N MET A 1 -32.97 18.60 23.42
CA MET A 1 -32.97 17.28 22.76
C MET A 1 -31.53 16.94 22.41
N SER A 2 -30.98 15.86 22.94
CA SER A 2 -29.57 15.49 22.74
C SER A 2 -29.26 15.29 21.25
N ASN A 3 -28.19 15.90 20.75
CA ASN A 3 -27.82 15.94 19.33
C ASN A 3 -26.93 14.75 18.91
N VAL A 4 -27.03 13.64 19.64
CA VAL A 4 -26.11 12.50 19.60
C VAL A 4 -26.93 11.20 19.50
N LEU A 5 -26.42 10.22 18.74
CA LEU A 5 -26.98 8.89 18.49
C LEU A 5 -25.91 7.82 18.77
N LYS A 6 -26.30 6.69 19.35
CA LYS A 6 -25.38 5.57 19.58
C LYS A 6 -25.28 4.68 18.35
N CYS A 7 -24.05 4.33 17.96
CA CYS A 7 -23.78 3.38 16.90
C CYS A 7 -24.28 1.99 17.30
N LYS A 8 -24.98 1.31 16.39
CA LYS A 8 -25.53 -0.03 16.62
C LYS A 8 -24.44 -1.12 16.69
N SER A 9 -23.30 -0.91 16.04
CA SER A 9 -22.24 -1.91 15.92
C SER A 9 -21.20 -1.83 17.04
N CYS A 10 -20.81 -0.63 17.47
CA CYS A 10 -19.79 -0.46 18.52
C CYS A 10 -20.26 0.36 19.74
N GLY A 11 -21.50 0.84 19.78
CA GLY A 11 -22.05 1.58 20.92
C GLY A 11 -21.63 3.05 21.02
N GLU A 12 -20.76 3.53 20.12
CA GLU A 12 -20.17 4.88 20.15
C GLU A 12 -21.20 5.99 19.96
N GLU A 13 -21.03 7.09 20.68
CA GLU A 13 -21.88 8.28 20.57
C GLU A 13 -21.44 9.17 19.39
N VAL A 14 -22.28 9.24 18.35
CA VAL A 14 -22.02 9.95 17.08
C VAL A 14 -23.02 11.11 16.92
N GLN A 15 -22.59 12.24 16.37
CA GLN A 15 -23.48 13.36 16.11
C GLN A 15 -24.59 13.01 15.11
N LYS A 16 -25.79 13.56 15.32
CA LYS A 16 -26.90 13.43 14.36
C LYS A 16 -26.51 14.05 13.01
N GLY A 17 -26.69 13.29 11.93
CA GLY A 17 -26.37 13.70 10.55
C GLY A 17 -25.18 12.97 9.93
N VAL A 18 -24.36 12.29 10.73
CA VAL A 18 -23.26 11.46 10.20
C VAL A 18 -23.81 10.13 9.67
N VAL A 19 -23.44 9.77 8.44
CA VAL A 19 -23.95 8.58 7.74
C VAL A 19 -23.29 7.29 8.24
N ARG A 20 -22.00 7.34 8.61
CA ARG A 20 -21.24 6.20 9.14
C ARG A 20 -20.67 6.51 10.52
N CYS A 21 -20.54 5.49 11.35
CA CYS A 21 -19.87 5.61 12.62
C CYS A 21 -18.39 5.91 12.39
N TRP A 22 -17.89 7.01 12.96
CA TRP A 22 -16.50 7.41 12.82
C TRP A 22 -15.51 6.40 13.44
N ASN A 23 -15.98 5.52 14.34
CA ASN A 23 -15.16 4.52 15.02
C ASN A 23 -15.12 3.19 14.25
N CYS A 24 -16.27 2.60 13.91
CA CYS A 24 -16.33 1.28 13.29
C CYS A 24 -16.77 1.28 11.81
N GLN A 25 -16.99 2.44 11.21
CA GLN A 25 -17.45 2.64 9.82
C GLN A 25 -18.80 2.00 9.45
N SER A 26 -19.50 1.40 10.41
CA SER A 26 -20.88 0.91 10.26
C SER A 26 -21.81 2.06 9.90
N PHE A 27 -22.79 1.81 9.04
CA PHE A 27 -23.85 2.79 8.78
C PHE A 27 -24.62 3.10 10.07
N MET A 28 -24.89 4.38 10.31
CA MET A 28 -25.66 4.84 11.47
C MET A 28 -27.16 4.64 11.28
N ARG A 29 -27.60 4.45 10.03
CA ARG A 29 -28.99 4.20 9.65
C ARG A 29 -29.08 3.09 8.62
N ASP A 30 -29.99 2.15 8.86
CA ASP A 30 -30.17 0.93 8.06
C ASP A 30 -30.76 1.25 6.67
N ASP A 31 -31.53 2.33 6.54
CA ASP A 31 -32.11 2.75 5.26
C ASP A 31 -31.04 3.25 4.28
N ILE A 32 -30.01 3.94 4.78
CA ILE A 32 -28.88 4.36 3.96
C ILE A 32 -27.99 3.17 3.60
N GLU A 33 -27.78 2.24 4.53
CA GLU A 33 -27.07 0.98 4.25
C GLU A 33 -27.77 0.19 3.15
N GLN A 34 -29.10 0.05 3.23
CA GLN A 34 -29.89 -0.67 2.24
C GLN A 34 -29.88 0.02 0.88
N ALA A 35 -30.02 1.36 0.83
CA ALA A 35 -29.92 2.12 -0.41
C ALA A 35 -28.52 2.03 -1.05
N TYR A 36 -27.47 1.98 -0.23
CA TYR A 36 -26.09 1.78 -0.70
C TYR A 36 -25.91 0.38 -1.30
N LEU A 37 -26.43 -0.66 -0.66
CA LEU A 37 -26.41 -2.03 -1.16
C LEU A 37 -27.22 -2.17 -2.46
N GLU A 38 -28.39 -1.52 -2.57
CA GLU A 38 -29.22 -1.52 -3.78
C GLU A 38 -28.52 -0.83 -4.96
N LYS A 39 -27.85 0.30 -4.72
CA LYS A 39 -27.03 0.96 -5.75
C LYS A 39 -25.82 0.15 -6.18
N GLN A 40 -25.17 -0.57 -5.27
CA GLN A 40 -24.11 -1.51 -5.63
C GLN A 40 -24.64 -2.70 -6.46
N ALA A 41 -25.86 -3.15 -6.19
CA ALA A 41 -26.49 -4.25 -6.92
C ALA A 41 -27.00 -3.84 -8.31
N SER A 42 -27.39 -2.58 -8.50
CA SER A 42 -27.88 -2.02 -9.77
C SER A 42 -27.09 -0.78 -10.18
N PRO A 43 -25.84 -0.94 -10.65
CA PRO A 43 -25.08 0.19 -11.20
C PRO A 43 -25.85 0.76 -12.39
N GLN A 44 -26.26 2.03 -12.31
CA GLN A 44 -26.92 2.71 -13.42
C GLN A 44 -25.98 2.68 -14.62
N GLY A 45 -26.44 2.08 -15.73
CA GLY A 45 -25.68 2.03 -16.97
C GLY A 45 -25.34 3.44 -17.40
N VAL A 46 -24.05 3.78 -17.37
CA VAL A 46 -23.55 5.02 -17.97
C VAL A 46 -23.84 4.92 -19.47
N LEU A 47 -24.82 5.69 -19.94
CA LEU A 47 -25.00 5.94 -21.36
C LEU A 47 -23.75 6.68 -21.85
N LEU A 48 -22.78 5.95 -22.40
CA LEU A 48 -21.78 6.55 -23.27
C LEU A 48 -22.52 7.01 -24.53
N SER A 49 -22.68 8.32 -24.67
CA SER A 49 -23.06 8.91 -25.94
C SER A 49 -21.93 8.67 -26.94
N ASP A 50 -22.14 7.77 -27.90
CA ASP A 50 -21.26 7.61 -29.07
C ASP A 50 -21.24 8.92 -29.88
N PRO A 51 -20.08 9.57 -30.10
CA PRO A 51 -20.00 10.80 -30.88
C PRO A 51 -20.02 10.58 -32.40
N ASN A 52 -20.51 9.43 -32.89
CA ASN A 52 -20.54 9.12 -34.32
C ASN A 52 -21.93 8.62 -34.74
N THR A 53 -22.91 9.51 -34.72
CA THR A 53 -24.10 9.34 -35.58
C THR A 53 -24.63 10.72 -35.93
N GLU A 54 -24.33 11.17 -37.14
CA GLU A 54 -25.02 12.30 -37.76
C GLU A 54 -26.49 11.90 -37.99
N GLU A 55 -27.38 12.84 -37.69
CA GLU A 55 -28.83 12.70 -37.73
C GLU A 55 -29.34 12.30 -39.12
N GLU A 56 -30.35 11.42 -39.17
CA GLU A 56 -31.59 11.69 -39.93
C GLU A 56 -32.77 11.08 -39.17
N GLY A 57 -33.80 11.89 -38.94
CA GLY A 57 -34.93 11.56 -38.07
C GLY A 57 -36.00 10.67 -38.71
N SER A 58 -36.89 10.15 -37.87
CA SER A 58 -38.33 10.10 -38.15
C SER A 58 -39.06 9.51 -36.95
N SER A 59 -40.07 10.24 -36.49
CA SER A 59 -41.04 9.86 -35.49
C SER A 59 -41.89 8.67 -35.94
N THR A 60 -42.14 7.68 -35.08
CA THR A 60 -43.49 7.17 -34.79
C THR A 60 -43.50 6.13 -33.66
N LEU A 61 -44.46 6.32 -32.76
CA LEU A 61 -44.90 5.38 -31.73
C LEU A 61 -45.63 4.18 -32.36
N THR A 62 -45.49 2.98 -31.77
CA THR A 62 -46.61 2.05 -31.52
C THR A 62 -46.19 0.88 -30.62
N LEU A 63 -47.17 0.39 -29.86
CA LEU A 63 -47.16 -0.66 -28.83
C LEU A 63 -47.49 -2.06 -29.40
N GLU A 64 -47.40 -3.07 -28.52
CA GLU A 64 -47.92 -4.47 -28.56
C GLU A 64 -46.89 -5.55 -29.01
N GLU A 65 -46.39 -6.41 -28.09
CA GLU A 65 -46.92 -7.75 -27.66
C GLU A 65 -46.95 -8.78 -28.82
N ALA A 66 -46.63 -10.08 -28.71
CA ALA A 66 -46.12 -11.01 -27.72
C ALA A 66 -45.75 -12.33 -28.46
N GLU A 67 -44.89 -13.16 -27.87
CA GLU A 67 -44.83 -14.65 -27.92
C GLU A 67 -44.95 -15.41 -29.28
N ASN A 68 -44.00 -16.31 -29.58
CA ASN A 68 -44.01 -17.73 -29.15
C ASN A 68 -43.13 -18.67 -30.02
N SER A 69 -42.47 -19.59 -29.31
CA SER A 69 -42.24 -21.01 -29.63
C SER A 69 -41.71 -21.51 -31.00
N SER A 70 -40.49 -22.07 -30.91
CA SER A 70 -40.20 -23.51 -31.10
C SER A 70 -39.58 -24.04 -32.42
N PRO A 71 -38.81 -25.16 -32.31
CA PRO A 71 -37.78 -25.58 -33.27
C PRO A 71 -38.06 -26.93 -33.93
N LEU A 72 -37.34 -27.31 -35.00
CA LEU A 72 -37.10 -28.71 -35.40
C LEU A 72 -36.01 -28.77 -36.49
N THR A 73 -34.83 -29.34 -36.18
CA THR A 73 -34.30 -30.66 -36.63
C THR A 73 -33.99 -30.81 -38.12
N SER A 74 -32.76 -31.24 -38.43
CA SER A 74 -32.45 -32.59 -38.97
C SER A 74 -31.20 -32.64 -39.87
N ALA A 75 -30.37 -33.65 -39.60
CA ALA A 75 -29.64 -34.53 -40.53
C ALA A 75 -28.69 -33.90 -41.57
N ALA A 76 -27.37 -34.06 -41.42
CA ALA A 76 -26.54 -35.25 -41.66
C ALA A 76 -26.20 -35.52 -43.15
N LYS A 77 -24.89 -35.61 -43.42
CA LYS A 77 -24.14 -36.33 -44.48
C LYS A 77 -23.00 -35.44 -45.01
N SER A 78 -21.81 -35.90 -45.39
CA SER A 78 -21.01 -37.12 -45.22
C SER A 78 -19.82 -36.93 -46.17
N GLU A 79 -18.63 -37.40 -45.80
CA GLU A 79 -17.46 -37.72 -46.67
C GLU A 79 -16.78 -36.50 -47.34
N GLY A 80 -15.46 -36.29 -47.28
CA GLY A 80 -14.32 -37.19 -47.13
C GLY A 80 -13.43 -36.99 -48.36
N VAL A 81 -12.16 -36.57 -48.22
CA VAL A 81 -11.03 -36.88 -49.10
C VAL A 81 -9.72 -36.45 -48.42
N ILE A 82 -8.76 -37.36 -48.51
CA ILE A 82 -7.38 -37.39 -48.04
C ILE A 82 -6.47 -36.78 -49.12
N VAL A 83 -5.45 -35.97 -48.80
CA VAL A 83 -4.07 -36.15 -49.32
C VAL A 83 -3.04 -35.51 -48.38
N ASP A 84 -2.06 -36.33 -48.01
CA ASP A 84 -0.81 -36.05 -47.30
C ASP A 84 0.27 -35.57 -48.30
N HIS A 85 1.15 -34.64 -47.91
CA HIS A 85 2.52 -34.61 -48.46
C HIS A 85 3.50 -33.86 -47.57
N THR A 86 4.46 -34.63 -47.08
CA THR A 86 5.66 -34.31 -46.32
C THR A 86 6.86 -33.82 -47.16
N LEU A 87 7.76 -33.06 -46.49
CA LEU A 87 9.23 -32.95 -46.62
C LEU A 87 9.80 -32.39 -47.96
N GLY A 88 10.84 -31.56 -48.06
CA GLY A 88 11.98 -31.17 -47.19
C GLY A 88 13.25 -31.12 -48.06
N HIS A 89 14.18 -30.17 -47.86
CA HIS A 89 15.66 -30.17 -48.14
C HIS A 89 16.18 -28.74 -48.36
N GLN A 90 17.09 -28.21 -47.53
CA GLN A 90 18.57 -28.27 -47.54
C GLN A 90 19.29 -27.12 -48.31
N THR A 91 20.22 -26.52 -47.56
CA THR A 91 21.33 -25.51 -47.75
C THR A 91 22.26 -25.71 -48.97
N PRO A 92 23.19 -24.78 -49.39
CA PRO A 92 24.22 -24.10 -48.55
C PRO A 92 24.86 -22.72 -48.94
N ALA A 93 25.55 -22.16 -47.93
CA ALA A 93 26.79 -21.34 -47.84
C ALA A 93 27.27 -20.33 -48.92
N THR A 94 27.70 -19.15 -48.46
CA THR A 94 28.98 -18.49 -48.83
C THR A 94 29.47 -17.51 -47.73
N PRO A 95 30.79 -17.27 -47.58
CA PRO A 95 31.41 -16.51 -46.49
C PRO A 95 31.78 -15.06 -46.89
N ILE A 96 31.90 -14.16 -45.91
CA ILE A 96 32.53 -12.84 -46.08
C ILE A 96 33.65 -12.65 -45.05
N GLU A 97 34.81 -12.31 -45.59
CA GLU A 97 36.10 -12.05 -44.96
C GLU A 97 36.34 -10.52 -44.98
N ILE A 98 36.60 -9.88 -43.83
CA ILE A 98 37.16 -8.52 -43.78
C ILE A 98 38.27 -8.45 -42.72
N VAL A 99 39.39 -7.92 -43.20
CA VAL A 99 40.75 -7.78 -42.66
C VAL A 99 40.83 -6.72 -41.54
N PRO A 100 41.80 -6.81 -40.59
CA PRO A 100 41.95 -5.88 -39.47
C PRO A 100 42.71 -4.59 -39.86
N VAL A 101 42.41 -3.47 -39.20
CA VAL A 101 43.22 -2.24 -39.25
C VAL A 101 43.74 -1.88 -37.86
N VAL A 102 45.03 -1.57 -37.88
CA VAL A 102 46.02 -1.30 -36.85
C VAL A 102 45.88 0.14 -36.30
N THR A 103 46.01 0.25 -34.97
CA THR A 103 46.71 1.26 -34.14
C THR A 103 46.81 2.73 -34.60
N GLU A 104 46.45 3.67 -33.70
CA GLU A 104 47.34 4.74 -33.17
C GLU A 104 46.60 5.73 -32.21
N LYS A 105 47.00 5.75 -30.94
CA LYS A 105 47.17 6.97 -30.10
C LYS A 105 48.63 7.46 -30.32
N PRO A 106 49.11 8.66 -29.90
CA PRO A 106 48.56 9.64 -28.95
C PRO A 106 48.77 11.14 -29.34
N SER A 107 48.19 12.09 -28.59
CA SER A 107 48.79 13.41 -28.24
C SER A 107 47.72 14.23 -27.48
N VAL A 108 47.81 14.41 -26.15
CA VAL A 108 48.53 15.47 -25.43
C VAL A 108 48.13 16.89 -25.86
N ALA A 109 47.33 17.59 -25.04
CA ALA A 109 47.73 18.85 -24.36
C ALA A 109 46.53 19.74 -23.95
N LYS A 110 46.54 20.09 -22.65
CA LYS A 110 46.37 21.44 -22.09
C LYS A 110 44.98 22.12 -22.09
N ASN A 111 44.37 22.03 -20.91
CA ASN A 111 43.85 23.18 -20.13
C ASN A 111 44.62 24.49 -20.42
N PRO A 112 43.97 25.68 -20.38
CA PRO A 112 43.59 26.25 -19.07
C PRO A 112 42.31 27.12 -19.05
N ALA A 113 41.58 27.04 -17.93
CA ALA A 113 40.89 28.18 -17.30
C ALA A 113 41.94 29.06 -16.57
N PRO A 114 41.65 30.20 -15.90
CA PRO A 114 40.38 30.88 -15.63
C PRO A 114 40.49 32.43 -15.72
N SER A 115 39.39 33.15 -15.49
CA SER A 115 39.34 34.51 -14.88
C SER A 115 37.86 34.81 -14.60
N GLN A 116 37.33 34.68 -13.37
CA GLN A 116 37.37 35.61 -12.23
C GLN A 116 36.94 37.06 -12.51
N GLN A 117 36.11 37.57 -11.58
CA GLN A 117 35.76 38.97 -11.24
C GLN A 117 34.37 39.44 -11.70
N LYS A 118 33.57 40.20 -10.92
CA LYS A 118 33.45 40.53 -9.48
C LYS A 118 32.23 41.47 -9.37
N LYS A 119 31.57 41.47 -8.22
CA LYS A 119 30.72 42.55 -7.61
C LYS A 119 29.39 42.89 -8.33
N ALA A 120 28.23 42.70 -7.71
CA ALA A 120 27.67 43.41 -6.54
C ALA A 120 27.31 44.88 -6.84
N GLN A 121 26.00 45.17 -6.91
CA GLN A 121 25.35 46.37 -6.34
C GLN A 121 23.81 46.30 -6.47
N GLN A 122 23.13 46.30 -5.31
CA GLN A 122 21.79 46.88 -5.09
C GLN A 122 21.87 48.41 -5.21
N PRO A 123 20.74 49.10 -5.51
CA PRO A 123 19.93 49.76 -4.45
C PRO A 123 18.40 49.62 -4.71
N THR A 124 17.57 49.28 -3.71
CA THR A 124 16.71 50.18 -2.90
C THR A 124 15.87 51.21 -3.67
N ASN A 125 14.52 51.12 -3.61
CA ASN A 125 13.69 51.93 -2.70
C ASN A 125 12.15 51.83 -2.95
N LYS A 126 11.43 51.78 -1.82
CA LYS A 126 10.15 52.43 -1.42
C LYS A 126 8.92 52.38 -2.37
N VAL A 127 7.85 51.69 -1.94
CA VAL A 127 6.71 52.18 -1.10
C VAL A 127 5.74 53.08 -1.86
N ASN A 128 4.51 52.60 -2.05
CA ASN A 128 3.32 53.39 -1.72
C ASN A 128 2.09 52.50 -1.43
N SER A 129 1.52 52.73 -0.26
CA SER A 129 0.22 52.27 0.21
C SER A 129 -0.90 53.11 -0.42
N SER A 130 -2.11 52.54 -0.54
CA SER A 130 -3.35 53.07 0.07
C SER A 130 -4.62 52.50 -0.59
N GLU A 131 -5.46 51.83 0.21
CA GLU A 131 -6.91 51.74 0.01
C GLU A 131 -7.56 53.14 0.05
N PRO A 132 -8.83 53.30 -0.36
CA PRO A 132 -9.89 53.22 0.65
C PRO A 132 -11.21 52.56 0.20
N SER A 133 -11.90 52.09 1.23
CA SER A 133 -13.32 51.70 1.38
C SER A 133 -14.38 52.62 0.74
N HIS A 134 -15.54 52.05 0.37
CA HIS A 134 -16.86 52.50 0.86
C HIS A 134 -17.98 51.49 0.57
N ALA A 135 -18.86 51.33 1.56
CA ALA A 135 -20.09 50.55 1.56
C ALA A 135 -21.28 51.30 0.91
N VAL A 136 -22.37 50.56 0.58
CA VAL A 136 -23.78 50.77 1.05
C VAL A 136 -24.80 50.04 0.14
N ALA A 137 -25.69 49.26 0.81
CA ALA A 137 -27.12 48.93 0.58
C ALA A 137 -27.65 48.66 -0.85
N ALA A 138 -28.17 47.45 -1.16
CA ALA A 138 -29.47 46.85 -0.79
C ALA A 138 -30.66 47.30 -1.67
N SER A 139 -31.13 46.37 -2.51
CA SER A 139 -32.50 46.33 -3.06
C SER A 139 -32.93 44.87 -3.20
N THR A 140 -34.00 44.52 -2.49
CA THR A 140 -34.71 43.23 -2.54
C THR A 140 -35.79 43.27 -3.61
N GLU A 141 -35.82 42.26 -4.48
CA GLU A 141 -37.03 41.84 -5.20
C GLU A 141 -37.25 40.34 -5.00
N THR A 142 -38.50 40.01 -4.72
CA THR A 142 -39.06 38.73 -4.32
C THR A 142 -39.53 37.93 -5.54
N GLU A 143 -39.04 36.70 -5.74
CA GLU A 143 -39.72 35.70 -6.57
C GLU A 143 -39.63 34.29 -5.97
N HIS A 144 -40.82 33.75 -5.67
CA HIS A 144 -41.25 32.34 -5.68
C HIS A 144 -40.32 31.23 -5.15
N HIS A 145 -40.50 30.86 -3.87
CA HIS A 145 -40.01 29.61 -3.30
C HIS A 145 -40.88 28.42 -3.74
N SER A 146 -40.36 27.61 -4.68
CA SER A 146 -40.83 26.24 -4.88
C SER A 146 -40.09 25.33 -3.89
N VAL A 147 -40.85 24.61 -3.07
CA VAL A 147 -40.34 23.69 -2.04
C VAL A 147 -39.67 22.50 -2.72
N LYS A 148 -38.38 22.61 -3.00
CA LYS A 148 -37.49 21.45 -3.14
C LYS A 148 -37.00 21.07 -1.75
N THR A 149 -37.33 19.86 -1.34
CA THR A 149 -36.90 19.25 -0.09
C THR A 149 -35.39 19.27 0.00
N ALA A 150 -34.84 19.72 1.14
CA ALA A 150 -33.41 19.81 1.42
C ALA A 150 -32.60 18.50 1.22
N GLY A 151 -33.27 17.36 0.99
CA GLY A 151 -32.63 16.11 0.60
C GLY A 151 -32.07 16.11 -0.84
N ASP A 152 -32.67 16.85 -1.77
CA ASP A 152 -32.26 16.85 -3.18
C ASP A 152 -31.00 17.69 -3.41
N GLU A 153 -30.80 18.75 -2.62
CA GLU A 153 -29.59 19.58 -2.68
C GLU A 153 -28.37 18.87 -2.10
N LEU A 154 -28.57 18.08 -1.04
CA LEU A 154 -27.50 17.25 -0.45
C LEU A 154 -27.13 16.09 -1.37
N LEU A 155 -28.10 15.52 -2.09
CA LEU A 155 -27.84 14.48 -3.09
C LEU A 155 -27.13 15.05 -4.33
N ALA A 156 -27.50 16.25 -4.79
CA ALA A 156 -26.83 16.92 -5.89
C ALA A 156 -25.38 17.29 -5.55
N ALA A 157 -25.12 17.71 -4.31
CA ALA A 157 -23.76 17.98 -3.81
C ALA A 157 -22.90 16.70 -3.81
N ALA A 158 -23.44 15.58 -3.35
CA ALA A 158 -22.72 14.29 -3.34
C ALA A 158 -22.41 13.79 -4.76
N LEU A 159 -23.35 13.94 -5.71
CA LEU A 159 -23.14 13.57 -7.12
C LEU A 159 -22.12 14.48 -7.83
N ALA A 160 -22.03 15.75 -7.44
CA ALA A 160 -21.02 16.66 -7.97
C ALA A 160 -19.61 16.33 -7.47
N GLU A 161 -19.48 15.92 -6.20
CA GLU A 161 -18.22 15.54 -5.56
C GLU A 161 -17.64 14.22 -6.15
N GLU A 162 -18.50 13.25 -6.50
CA GLU A 162 -18.07 12.04 -7.23
C GLU A 162 -17.60 12.35 -8.68
N LYS A 163 -18.24 13.32 -9.35
CA LYS A 163 -17.91 13.66 -10.75
C LYS A 163 -16.56 14.37 -10.88
N GLU A 164 -16.13 15.13 -9.88
CA GLU A 164 -14.77 15.68 -9.82
C GLU A 164 -13.71 14.62 -9.51
N SER A 165 -14.09 13.56 -8.79
CA SER A 165 -13.20 12.47 -8.37
C SER A 165 -12.99 11.40 -9.45
N GLY A 166 -13.99 11.16 -10.32
CA GLY A 166 -13.96 10.09 -11.32
C GLY A 166 -13.15 10.37 -12.59
N ASN A 167 -12.70 11.61 -12.83
CA ASN A 167 -12.17 12.02 -14.14
C ASN A 167 -10.68 11.69 -14.38
N LYS A 168 -10.01 10.96 -13.49
CA LYS A 168 -8.58 10.63 -13.64
C LYS A 168 -8.20 9.15 -13.68
N GLN A 169 -9.12 8.21 -13.52
CA GLN A 169 -8.75 6.80 -13.47
C GLN A 169 -9.79 5.88 -14.12
N PHE A 170 -9.78 5.76 -15.45
CA PHE A 170 -10.32 4.56 -16.09
C PHE A 170 -9.58 4.23 -17.40
N LYS A 171 -8.58 3.35 -17.30
CA LYS A 171 -8.21 2.38 -18.34
C LYS A 171 -7.93 1.02 -17.68
N GLY A 172 -8.90 0.10 -17.81
CA GLY A 172 -8.82 -1.35 -17.49
C GLY A 172 -8.82 -1.68 -15.99
N ALA A 173 -9.53 -2.67 -15.44
CA ALA A 173 -10.29 -3.78 -16.01
C ALA A 173 -11.43 -4.18 -15.03
N LEU A 174 -12.50 -4.76 -15.58
CA LEU A 174 -13.69 -5.23 -14.86
C LEU A 174 -13.39 -6.40 -13.91
N ILE A 175 -13.77 -6.28 -12.63
CA ILE A 175 -14.06 -7.44 -11.77
C ILE A 175 -15.32 -7.13 -10.93
N LYS A 176 -16.34 -7.99 -11.05
CA LYS A 176 -17.60 -7.94 -10.28
C LYS A 176 -17.35 -8.45 -8.85
N PRO A 177 -17.84 -7.81 -7.78
CA PRO A 177 -17.74 -8.35 -6.43
C PRO A 177 -18.86 -9.36 -6.14
N THR A 178 -18.50 -10.53 -5.61
CA THR A 178 -19.41 -11.51 -5.01
C THR A 178 -19.59 -11.23 -3.51
N PRO A 179 -20.78 -11.52 -2.93
CA PRO A 179 -21.10 -11.22 -1.54
C PRO A 179 -20.27 -12.09 -0.58
N LYS A 180 -19.58 -11.45 0.37
CA LYS A 180 -18.70 -12.10 1.36
C LYS A 180 -19.51 -12.82 2.44
N THR A 181 -19.32 -14.13 2.59
CA THR A 181 -19.62 -14.85 3.83
C THR A 181 -18.38 -14.96 4.72
N LYS A 182 -18.58 -14.81 6.03
CA LYS A 182 -17.51 -14.82 7.05
C LYS A 182 -16.79 -16.19 7.05
N GLY A 183 -15.50 -16.23 6.68
CA GLY A 183 -14.61 -17.39 6.85
C GLY A 183 -14.50 -18.39 5.68
N GLY A 184 -14.69 -17.94 4.44
CA GLY A 184 -14.49 -18.77 3.23
C GLY A 184 -13.16 -18.50 2.51
N ILE A 185 -12.51 -19.54 2.00
CA ILE A 185 -11.35 -19.45 1.09
C ILE A 185 -11.85 -19.55 -0.34
N ILE A 186 -11.30 -18.74 -1.24
CA ILE A 186 -11.60 -18.83 -2.67
C ILE A 186 -10.67 -19.85 -3.32
N VAL A 187 -11.23 -20.92 -3.88
CA VAL A 187 -10.50 -21.94 -4.64
C VAL A 187 -10.97 -21.93 -6.09
N PHE A 188 -10.04 -22.09 -7.02
CA PHE A 188 -10.35 -22.13 -8.45
C PHE A 188 -10.50 -23.59 -8.91
N CYS A 189 -11.57 -23.87 -9.66
CA CYS A 189 -11.66 -25.16 -10.36
C CYS A 189 -10.65 -25.23 -11.52
N PRO A 190 -10.35 -26.42 -12.08
CA PRO A 190 -9.46 -26.57 -13.23
C PRO A 190 -9.85 -25.71 -14.46
N ASN A 191 -11.14 -25.40 -14.58
CA ASN A 191 -11.68 -24.56 -15.65
C ASN A 191 -11.73 -23.06 -15.31
N GLY A 192 -11.07 -22.61 -14.24
CA GLY A 192 -10.91 -21.20 -13.89
C GLY A 192 -12.09 -20.51 -13.19
N HIS A 193 -13.13 -21.25 -12.77
CA HIS A 193 -14.22 -20.67 -11.97
C HIS A 193 -13.81 -20.48 -10.49
N PRO A 194 -14.02 -19.29 -9.91
CA PRO A 194 -13.84 -19.07 -8.48
C PRO A 194 -14.97 -19.72 -7.69
N ILE A 195 -14.62 -20.43 -6.62
CA ILE A 195 -15.54 -21.12 -5.72
C ILE A 195 -15.19 -20.72 -4.30
N GLU A 196 -16.14 -20.13 -3.58
CA GLU A 196 -15.99 -19.86 -2.15
C GLU A 196 -16.26 -21.15 -1.36
N VAL A 197 -15.25 -21.60 -0.63
CA VAL A 197 -15.27 -22.83 0.12
C VAL A 197 -15.04 -22.51 1.59
N GLN A 198 -15.94 -22.95 2.46
CA GLN A 198 -15.78 -22.74 3.90
C GLN A 198 -14.56 -23.50 4.44
N GLU A 199 -13.91 -22.95 5.47
CA GLU A 199 -12.73 -23.53 6.14
C GLU A 199 -12.86 -25.03 6.44
N ARG A 200 -14.06 -25.49 6.86
CA ARG A 200 -14.39 -26.90 7.17
C ARG A 200 -14.25 -27.88 6.01
N HIS A 201 -14.09 -27.38 4.79
CA HIS A 201 -13.93 -28.18 3.57
C HIS A 201 -12.48 -28.19 3.04
N ARG A 202 -11.52 -27.60 3.76
CA ARG A 202 -10.08 -27.76 3.47
C ARG A 202 -9.71 -29.25 3.43
N GLY A 203 -8.87 -29.63 2.47
CA GLY A 203 -8.43 -31.01 2.25
C GLY A 203 -9.48 -31.96 1.64
N LYS A 204 -10.71 -31.49 1.38
CA LYS A 204 -11.77 -32.29 0.73
C LYS A 204 -11.84 -32.00 -0.76
N VAL A 205 -12.33 -32.98 -1.53
CA VAL A 205 -12.62 -32.83 -2.96
C VAL A 205 -14.04 -32.27 -3.13
N GLY A 206 -14.15 -31.09 -3.74
CA GLY A 206 -15.42 -30.45 -4.09
C GLY A 206 -15.77 -30.64 -5.57
N LYS A 207 -17.01 -30.32 -5.95
CA LYS A 207 -17.42 -30.20 -7.35
C LYS A 207 -17.82 -28.77 -7.65
N CYS A 208 -17.35 -28.24 -8.78
CA CYS A 208 -17.67 -26.88 -9.17
C CYS A 208 -19.18 -26.73 -9.44
N PRO A 209 -19.87 -25.71 -8.88
CA PRO A 209 -21.29 -25.50 -9.14
C PRO A 209 -21.57 -25.10 -10.60
N LYS A 210 -20.58 -24.52 -11.31
CA LYS A 210 -20.73 -24.08 -12.70
C LYS A 210 -20.45 -25.18 -13.72
N CYS A 211 -19.31 -25.88 -13.60
CA CYS A 211 -18.89 -26.90 -14.58
C CYS A 211 -18.95 -28.34 -14.08
N ARG A 212 -19.27 -28.58 -12.80
CA ARG A 212 -19.32 -29.90 -12.14
C ARG A 212 -18.01 -30.67 -12.07
N GLU A 213 -16.92 -30.08 -12.57
CA GLU A 213 -15.57 -30.65 -12.47
C GLU A 213 -15.13 -30.76 -11.01
N ALA A 214 -14.41 -31.84 -10.68
CA ALA A 214 -13.84 -32.04 -9.36
C ALA A 214 -12.68 -31.08 -9.12
N PHE A 215 -12.56 -30.54 -7.92
CA PHE A 215 -11.44 -29.68 -7.53
C PHE A 215 -11.03 -29.99 -6.08
N ASN A 216 -9.74 -29.85 -5.80
CA ASN A 216 -9.20 -30.10 -4.45
C ASN A 216 -9.07 -28.79 -3.70
N VAL A 217 -9.64 -28.75 -2.50
CA VAL A 217 -9.49 -27.61 -1.60
C VAL A 217 -8.15 -27.76 -0.87
N PRO A 218 -7.21 -26.79 -0.94
CA PRO A 218 -5.92 -26.90 -0.27
C PRO A 218 -6.12 -27.19 1.22
N ALA A 219 -5.45 -28.23 1.73
CA ALA A 219 -5.34 -28.41 3.17
C ALA A 219 -4.61 -27.19 3.72
N GLY A 220 -5.24 -26.45 4.62
CA GLY A 220 -4.50 -25.48 5.43
C GLY A 220 -3.43 -26.26 6.18
N ARG A 221 -2.24 -25.68 6.39
CA ARG A 221 -1.30 -26.23 7.35
C ARG A 221 -1.99 -26.23 8.72
N SER A 222 -2.64 -27.33 9.06
CA SER A 222 -2.86 -27.68 10.44
C SER A 222 -1.48 -28.02 11.01
N LEU A 223 -1.04 -27.27 12.02
CA LEU A 223 -0.08 -27.82 12.97
C LEU A 223 -0.61 -29.20 13.41
N PRO A 224 0.25 -30.22 13.51
CA PRO A 224 -0.20 -31.58 13.76
C PRO A 224 -0.83 -31.65 15.14
N VAL A 225 -2.16 -31.66 15.20
CA VAL A 225 -2.89 -32.24 16.33
C VAL A 225 -2.92 -33.72 16.06
N THR A 226 -1.92 -34.42 16.59
CA THR A 226 -1.89 -35.86 16.69
C THR A 226 -2.95 -36.31 17.68
N ASP A 227 -4.13 -36.65 17.18
CA ASP A 227 -4.95 -37.68 17.81
C ASP A 227 -4.47 -39.04 17.29
N SER A 228 -3.76 -39.80 18.12
CA SER A 228 -3.63 -41.25 17.95
C SER A 228 -3.37 -41.93 19.27
N SER A 229 -4.34 -42.76 19.65
CA SER A 229 -4.24 -44.01 20.39
C SER A 229 -2.84 -44.60 20.63
N ASP A 230 -2.61 -44.99 21.88
CA ASP A 230 -1.85 -46.14 22.38
C ASP A 230 -0.65 -46.62 21.53
N ALA A 231 0.55 -46.16 21.91
CA ALA A 231 1.77 -46.97 21.85
C ALA A 231 2.81 -46.43 22.84
N GLU A 232 3.17 -47.25 23.82
CA GLU A 232 4.31 -47.04 24.71
C GLU A 232 5.62 -46.96 23.91
N GLY A 233 6.40 -45.89 24.10
CA GLY A 233 7.72 -45.70 23.51
C GLY A 233 8.38 -44.43 24.04
N GLU A 234 9.66 -44.54 24.40
CA GLU A 234 10.45 -43.65 25.26
C GLU A 234 10.54 -42.15 24.86
N PRO A 235 10.82 -41.24 25.83
CA PRO A 235 10.81 -39.80 25.62
C PRO A 235 12.12 -39.31 24.97
N THR A 236 12.07 -38.96 23.70
CA THR A 236 13.00 -37.99 23.10
C THR A 236 12.57 -36.59 23.51
N GLY A 237 13.41 -35.93 24.30
CA GLY A 237 13.17 -34.58 24.80
C GLY A 237 13.02 -33.57 23.68
N GLU A 238 11.79 -33.13 23.48
CA GLU A 238 11.48 -31.84 22.87
C GLU A 238 11.82 -30.77 23.90
N THR A 239 12.88 -30.02 23.63
CA THR A 239 13.21 -28.82 24.38
C THR A 239 12.08 -27.82 24.16
N GLU A 240 11.16 -27.71 25.12
CA GLU A 240 10.21 -26.59 25.18
C GLU A 240 11.03 -25.30 25.09
N VAL A 241 10.92 -24.61 23.95
CA VAL A 241 11.46 -23.26 23.80
C VAL A 241 10.57 -22.37 24.65
N THR A 242 11.03 -22.07 25.85
CA THR A 242 10.38 -21.12 26.76
C THR A 242 10.31 -19.77 26.06
N LYS A 243 9.11 -19.37 25.64
CA LYS A 243 8.84 -18.03 25.07
C LYS A 243 9.40 -16.96 26.01
N PRO A 244 10.05 -15.91 25.50
CA PRO A 244 10.52 -14.82 26.35
C PRO A 244 9.31 -14.17 27.05
N GLU A 245 9.42 -14.00 28.37
CA GLU A 245 8.35 -13.43 29.20
C GLU A 245 8.04 -11.97 28.81
N PHE A 246 9.04 -11.24 28.30
CA PHE A 246 8.85 -9.90 27.76
C PHE A 246 9.96 -9.54 26.76
N LEU A 247 9.61 -8.68 25.80
CA LEU A 247 10.55 -8.11 24.83
C LEU A 247 10.56 -6.58 24.93
N TRP A 248 11.75 -5.98 24.78
CA TRP A 248 11.94 -4.54 24.84
C TRP A 248 12.31 -3.96 23.48
N MET A 249 11.64 -2.87 23.12
CA MET A 249 12.02 -2.00 22.03
C MET A 249 12.31 -0.61 22.57
N THR A 250 13.37 0.02 22.08
CA THR A 250 13.83 1.32 22.58
C THR A 250 13.67 2.38 21.51
N ASP A 251 13.47 3.63 21.93
CA ASP A 251 13.51 4.79 21.03
C ASP A 251 12.48 4.75 19.88
N VAL A 252 11.32 4.16 20.11
CA VAL A 252 10.21 4.11 19.15
C VAL A 252 9.53 5.48 19.06
N ARG A 253 9.13 5.89 17.86
CA ARG A 253 8.44 7.18 17.65
C ARG A 253 6.95 7.07 17.95
N LEU A 254 6.52 7.79 18.98
CA LEU A 254 5.12 7.96 19.36
C LEU A 254 4.57 9.30 18.86
N HIS A 255 3.42 9.28 18.20
CA HIS A 255 2.71 10.43 17.69
C HIS A 255 1.36 10.55 18.39
N GLU A 256 1.13 11.67 19.06
CA GLU A 256 -0.15 12.01 19.68
C GLU A 256 -0.82 13.09 18.84
N ILE A 257 -1.91 12.73 18.16
CA ILE A 257 -2.51 13.55 17.11
C ILE A 257 -3.92 13.96 17.49
N ASP A 258 -4.19 15.26 17.38
CA ASP A 258 -5.53 15.82 17.35
C ASP A 258 -5.98 15.91 15.87
N LEU A 259 -6.90 15.04 15.46
CA LEU A 259 -7.37 14.95 14.07
C LEU A 259 -7.97 16.27 13.55
N GLN A 260 -8.50 17.12 14.44
CA GLN A 260 -9.10 18.39 14.02
C GLN A 260 -8.06 19.45 13.63
N LYS A 261 -6.82 19.31 14.11
CA LYS A 261 -5.73 20.26 13.87
C LYS A 261 -4.69 19.74 12.89
N LEU A 262 -4.84 18.49 12.45
CA LEU A 262 -3.89 17.85 11.56
C LEU A 262 -4.00 18.43 10.15
N SER A 263 -2.91 19.02 9.66
CA SER A 263 -2.76 19.32 8.24
C SER A 263 -2.30 18.09 7.49
N ILE A 264 -3.14 17.56 6.60
CA ILE A 264 -2.80 16.40 5.77
C ILE A 264 -1.84 16.87 4.66
N LYS A 265 -0.54 16.71 4.89
CA LYS A 265 0.54 16.93 3.93
C LYS A 265 1.61 15.86 4.10
N PRO A 266 2.36 15.50 3.04
CA PRO A 266 3.48 14.56 3.16
C PRO A 266 4.47 15.02 4.23
N GLY A 267 4.85 14.11 5.13
CA GLY A 267 5.81 14.38 6.20
C GLY A 267 5.36 15.38 7.29
N SER A 268 4.08 15.77 7.36
CA SER A 268 3.57 16.69 8.40
C SER A 268 3.95 16.28 9.83
N LEU A 269 4.03 14.98 10.10
CA LEU A 269 4.29 14.42 11.42
C LEU A 269 5.69 13.84 11.57
N GLU A 270 6.50 13.88 10.50
CA GLU A 270 7.83 13.26 10.49
C GLU A 270 8.74 13.81 11.61
N LYS A 271 8.55 15.08 11.99
CA LYS A 271 9.31 15.78 13.05
C LYS A 271 8.55 15.93 14.37
N GLN A 272 7.28 15.54 14.42
CA GLN A 272 6.41 15.74 15.59
C GLN A 272 6.18 14.41 16.30
N PHE A 273 7.17 13.96 17.07
CA PHE A 273 7.08 12.72 17.82
C PHE A 273 7.74 12.83 19.20
N LYS A 274 7.29 11.96 20.11
CA LYS A 274 7.99 11.63 21.35
C LYS A 274 8.72 10.30 21.13
N LEU A 275 9.87 10.13 21.77
CA LEU A 275 10.56 8.84 21.78
C LEU A 275 10.13 8.07 23.02
N VAL A 276 9.67 6.84 22.84
CA VAL A 276 9.20 5.96 23.89
C VAL A 276 9.87 4.61 23.79
N ASP A 277 10.01 3.95 24.93
CA ASP A 277 10.42 2.55 24.98
C ASP A 277 9.16 1.69 25.16
N ILE A 278 9.09 0.56 24.48
CA ILE A 278 7.96 -0.36 24.49
C ILE A 278 8.41 -1.65 25.15
N ARG A 279 7.65 -2.12 26.13
CA ARG A 279 7.74 -3.46 26.68
C ARG A 279 6.53 -4.25 26.20
N LEU A 280 6.78 -5.37 25.53
CA LEU A 280 5.75 -6.29 25.07
C LEU A 280 5.67 -7.49 26.01
N ASN A 281 4.45 -7.88 26.36
CA ASN A 281 4.09 -9.10 27.08
C ASN A 281 2.91 -9.76 26.33
N GLN A 282 2.54 -11.00 26.69
CA GLN A 282 1.43 -11.75 26.09
C GLN A 282 0.09 -11.02 26.13
N GLU A 283 -0.17 -10.29 27.21
CA GLU A 283 -1.47 -9.65 27.43
C GLU A 283 -1.42 -8.13 27.29
N GLU A 284 -0.23 -7.52 27.40
CA GLU A 284 -0.10 -6.07 27.46
C GLU A 284 1.10 -5.48 26.69
N LEU A 285 0.88 -4.30 26.13
CA LEU A 285 1.94 -3.41 25.67
C LEU A 285 2.06 -2.25 26.65
N LEU A 286 3.24 -2.11 27.25
CA LEU A 286 3.58 -1.01 28.13
C LEU A 286 4.47 -0.02 27.39
N PHE A 287 4.05 1.25 27.36
CA PHE A 287 4.78 2.36 26.76
C PHE A 287 5.38 3.22 27.86
N LEU A 288 6.67 3.53 27.74
CA LEU A 288 7.41 4.32 28.71
C LEU A 288 8.07 5.51 28.03
N THR A 289 7.65 6.71 28.41
CA THR A 289 8.35 7.95 28.07
C THR A 289 9.38 8.22 29.15
N LEU A 290 10.65 8.13 28.78
CA LEU A 290 11.76 8.44 29.70
C LEU A 290 12.04 9.94 29.70
N SER A 291 12.36 10.47 30.88
CA SER A 291 12.65 11.89 31.04
C SER A 291 13.79 12.34 30.13
N LYS A 292 13.56 13.45 29.41
CA LYS A 292 14.60 14.08 28.59
C LYS A 292 15.68 14.62 29.52
N GLY A 293 16.86 14.01 29.52
CA GLY A 293 18.01 14.59 30.20
C GLY A 293 18.29 15.99 29.66
N ALA A 294 18.17 17.03 30.48
CA ALA A 294 18.57 18.38 30.10
C ALA A 294 20.11 18.42 29.93
N GLY A 295 20.60 18.56 28.70
CA GLY A 295 22.04 18.66 28.44
C GLY A 295 22.36 18.99 26.98
N LEU A 296 23.09 20.09 26.78
CA LEU A 296 23.78 20.38 25.51
C LEU A 296 24.92 19.35 25.33
N PHE A 297 25.11 18.86 24.10
CA PHE A 297 26.21 17.93 23.70
C PHE A 297 26.12 16.46 24.15
N GLY A 298 25.03 15.75 23.83
CA GLY A 298 24.98 14.28 23.91
C GLY A 298 24.92 13.67 25.32
N ALA A 299 25.04 14.49 26.37
CA ALA A 299 24.84 14.08 27.76
C ALA A 299 23.39 13.62 28.03
N ALA A 300 22.43 14.14 27.27
CA ALA A 300 21.02 13.76 27.33
C ALA A 300 20.79 12.28 26.96
N GLU A 301 21.51 11.78 25.96
CA GLU A 301 21.35 10.42 25.43
C GLU A 301 21.97 9.38 26.37
N LYS A 302 23.17 9.65 26.90
CA LYS A 302 23.80 8.83 27.94
C LYS A 302 23.00 8.79 29.24
N LYS A 303 22.38 9.91 29.62
CA LYS A 303 21.53 9.94 30.81
C LYS A 303 20.24 9.15 30.57
N ARG A 304 19.65 9.23 29.37
CA ARG A 304 18.47 8.44 29.01
C ARG A 304 18.74 6.94 29.00
N SER A 305 19.89 6.50 28.48
CA SER A 305 20.28 5.08 28.53
C SER A 305 20.47 4.58 29.97
N SER A 306 21.07 5.39 30.85
CA SER A 306 21.19 5.05 32.28
C SER A 306 19.82 4.94 32.96
N VAL A 307 18.92 5.89 32.72
CA VAL A 307 17.54 5.85 33.26
C VAL A 307 16.78 4.63 32.71
N ARG A 308 16.99 4.29 31.43
CA ARG A 308 16.41 3.11 30.79
C ARG A 308 16.82 1.83 31.50
N GLU A 309 18.12 1.65 31.74
CA GLU A 309 18.65 0.48 32.45
C GLU A 309 18.04 0.36 33.85
N GLU A 310 17.97 1.47 34.61
CA GLU A 310 17.33 1.50 35.93
C GLU A 310 15.84 1.15 35.89
N VAL A 311 15.11 1.68 34.90
CA VAL A 311 13.68 1.40 34.72
C VAL A 311 13.45 -0.07 34.35
N MET A 312 14.25 -0.62 33.44
CA MET A 312 14.19 -2.02 33.03
C MET A 312 14.50 -2.96 34.20
N GLU A 313 15.49 -2.64 35.03
CA GLU A 313 15.84 -3.40 36.24
C GLU A 313 14.72 -3.33 37.31
N LYS A 314 14.12 -2.15 37.51
CA LYS A 314 12.99 -2.02 38.44
C LYS A 314 11.77 -2.82 38.00
N LEU A 315 11.48 -2.81 36.70
CA LEU A 315 10.34 -3.56 36.16
C LEU A 315 10.59 -5.08 36.15
N SER A 316 11.83 -5.54 36.03
CA SER A 316 12.18 -6.96 36.16
C SER A 316 12.15 -7.45 37.61
N THR A 317 12.37 -6.55 38.58
CA THR A 317 12.25 -6.85 40.03
C THR A 317 10.81 -6.77 40.56
N GLY A 318 9.82 -6.52 39.70
CA GLY A 318 8.39 -6.51 40.05
C GLY A 318 7.90 -5.20 40.67
N ILE A 319 8.66 -4.10 40.53
CA ILE A 319 8.20 -2.78 40.96
C ILE A 319 7.08 -2.31 40.03
N SER A 320 6.10 -1.60 40.61
CA SER A 320 4.96 -1.09 39.85
C SER A 320 5.40 -0.13 38.74
N VAL A 321 4.65 -0.11 37.64
CA VAL A 321 4.90 0.77 36.49
C VAL A 321 4.91 2.25 36.89
N ASN A 322 4.13 2.63 37.91
CA ASN A 322 4.06 4.01 38.39
C ASN A 322 5.31 4.43 39.19
N ASP A 323 6.02 3.47 39.79
CA ASP A 323 7.19 3.73 40.63
C ASP A 323 8.52 3.47 39.90
N CYS A 324 8.47 3.08 38.62
CA CYS A 324 9.67 2.73 37.86
C CYS A 324 10.57 3.94 37.54
N GLY A 325 10.04 5.16 37.60
CA GLY A 325 10.79 6.40 37.32
C GLY A 325 10.66 6.92 35.88
N ALA A 326 9.73 6.38 35.09
CA ALA A 326 9.32 6.96 33.81
C ALA A 326 8.58 8.29 34.01
N GLU A 327 8.69 9.21 33.05
CA GLU A 327 8.01 10.51 33.08
C GLU A 327 6.51 10.35 32.77
N GLU A 328 6.20 9.54 31.75
CA GLU A 328 4.83 9.15 31.39
C GLU A 328 4.84 7.65 31.10
N ASN A 329 3.75 6.97 31.45
CA ASN A 329 3.53 5.58 31.08
C ASN A 329 2.06 5.34 30.73
N PHE A 330 1.80 4.42 29.81
CA PHE A 330 0.46 3.91 29.57
C PHE A 330 0.52 2.47 29.06
N GLN A 331 -0.54 1.71 29.33
CA GLN A 331 -0.66 0.30 29.00
C GLN A 331 -1.83 0.05 28.06
N ILE A 332 -1.72 -1.03 27.29
CA ILE A 332 -2.77 -1.50 26.38
C ILE A 332 -2.92 -3.00 26.55
N GLU A 333 -4.11 -3.43 26.94
CA GLU A 333 -4.48 -4.82 27.26
C GLU A 333 -4.94 -5.63 26.03
N SER A 334 -4.86 -5.06 24.82
CA SER A 334 -5.36 -5.71 23.60
C SER A 334 -4.44 -5.43 22.41
N PRO A 335 -3.25 -6.06 22.35
CA PRO A 335 -2.37 -6.00 21.19
C PRO A 335 -3.07 -6.35 19.88
N GLU A 336 -4.07 -7.24 19.89
CA GLU A 336 -4.78 -7.66 18.67
C GLU A 336 -5.58 -6.53 18.00
N LYS A 337 -5.77 -5.39 18.69
CA LYS A 337 -6.45 -4.21 18.14
C LYS A 337 -5.49 -3.23 17.47
N LEU A 338 -4.19 -3.52 17.41
CA LEU A 338 -3.24 -2.74 16.63
C LEU A 338 -3.60 -2.83 15.14
N THR A 339 -3.60 -1.69 14.45
CA THR A 339 -3.92 -1.64 13.02
C THR A 339 -2.91 -0.80 12.28
N ILE A 340 -2.41 -1.28 11.14
CA ILE A 340 -1.55 -0.47 10.28
C ILE A 340 -2.40 0.57 9.54
N VAL A 341 -1.94 1.82 9.59
CA VAL A 341 -2.60 2.95 8.93
C VAL A 341 -1.77 3.55 7.78
N GLN A 342 -0.49 3.20 7.73
CA GLN A 342 0.43 3.53 6.63
C GLN A 342 1.45 2.38 6.50
N PRO A 343 1.65 1.77 5.32
CA PRO A 343 0.89 1.97 4.08
C PRO A 343 -0.58 1.58 4.23
N VAL A 344 -1.40 1.98 3.26
CA VAL A 344 -2.83 1.68 3.25
C VAL A 344 -3.01 0.30 2.60
N PRO A 345 -3.67 -0.66 3.27
CA PRO A 345 -3.96 -1.96 2.67
C PRO A 345 -4.79 -1.81 1.39
N GLU A 346 -4.58 -2.68 0.42
CA GLU A 346 -5.32 -2.64 -0.84
C GLU A 346 -6.84 -2.76 -0.58
N GLY A 347 -7.61 -1.81 -1.14
CA GLY A 347 -9.07 -1.79 -1.03
C GLY A 347 -9.63 -1.26 0.30
N GLN A 348 -8.80 -0.67 1.17
CA GLN A 348 -9.26 0.04 2.37
C GLN A 348 -9.19 1.56 2.22
N ASP A 349 -10.16 2.26 2.81
CA ASP A 349 -10.17 3.72 2.88
C ASP A 349 -9.18 4.20 3.95
N SER A 350 -8.21 5.01 3.53
CA SER A 350 -7.23 5.61 4.43
C SER A 350 -7.79 6.81 5.17
N LEU A 351 -7.53 6.89 6.47
CA LEU A 351 -7.78 8.11 7.27
C LEU A 351 -7.01 9.33 6.74
N PHE A 352 -5.91 9.10 6.01
CA PHE A 352 -5.02 10.14 5.51
C PHE A 352 -5.00 10.20 3.98
N ALA A 353 -6.01 9.61 3.32
CA ALA A 353 -6.14 9.57 1.85
C ALA A 353 -4.88 9.03 1.12
N GLY A 354 -4.16 8.09 1.74
CA GLY A 354 -2.93 7.51 1.18
C GLY A 354 -1.71 8.42 1.19
N ILE A 355 -1.80 9.59 1.84
CA ILE A 355 -0.69 10.54 1.93
C ILE A 355 0.28 10.08 3.04
N PRO A 356 1.60 9.96 2.77
CA PRO A 356 2.58 9.51 3.76
C PRO A 356 2.89 10.62 4.78
N ILE A 357 1.95 10.89 5.69
CA ILE A 357 2.06 11.99 6.66
C ILE A 357 3.14 11.75 7.71
N PHE A 358 3.47 10.49 8.01
CA PHE A 358 4.51 10.11 8.97
C PHE A 358 5.92 10.14 8.37
N GLY A 359 6.04 10.29 7.05
CA GLY A 359 7.27 10.20 6.27
C GLY A 359 7.18 9.14 5.17
N GLU A 360 7.93 9.32 4.10
CA GLU A 360 8.06 8.32 3.02
C GLU A 360 8.78 7.06 3.52
N GLY A 361 8.36 5.89 3.04
CA GLY A 361 8.92 4.60 3.47
C GLY A 361 8.77 4.30 4.97
N ARG A 362 7.90 5.03 5.69
CA ARG A 362 7.59 4.75 7.09
C ARG A 362 6.31 3.96 7.24
N ILE A 363 6.32 3.10 8.25
CA ILE A 363 5.20 2.25 8.63
C ILE A 363 4.58 2.86 9.87
N ALA A 364 3.27 3.12 9.84
CA ALA A 364 2.55 3.69 10.97
C ALA A 364 1.49 2.72 11.49
N VAL A 365 1.51 2.47 12.80
CA VAL A 365 0.60 1.58 13.50
C VAL A 365 -0.27 2.42 14.44
N SER A 366 -1.58 2.34 14.29
CA SER A 366 -2.54 2.93 15.20
C SER A 366 -2.60 2.12 16.48
N VAL A 367 -2.54 2.85 17.57
CA VAL A 367 -2.58 2.32 18.92
C VAL A 367 -3.99 2.57 19.49
N PRO A 368 -4.68 1.54 20.01
CA PRO A 368 -6.01 1.70 20.60
C PRO A 368 -6.02 2.79 21.67
N ARG A 369 -7.10 3.57 21.71
CA ARG A 369 -7.25 4.64 22.69
C ARG A 369 -7.30 4.08 24.11
N THR A 370 -6.47 4.64 24.98
CA THR A 370 -6.64 4.54 26.43
C THR A 370 -7.72 5.53 26.88
N GLN A 371 -8.52 5.17 27.88
CA GLN A 371 -9.82 5.81 28.20
C GLN A 371 -9.77 7.32 28.54
N ASN A 372 -8.58 7.92 28.70
CA ASN A 372 -8.40 9.28 29.19
C ASN A 372 -7.91 10.30 28.15
N SER A 373 -7.64 9.90 26.90
CA SER A 373 -7.11 10.82 25.87
C SER A 373 -8.09 11.11 24.73
N THR A 374 -8.28 12.38 24.43
CA THR A 374 -8.98 12.85 23.22
C THR A 374 -8.08 12.79 21.98
N GLN A 375 -6.78 12.52 22.15
CA GLN A 375 -5.83 12.38 21.05
C GLN A 375 -5.81 10.93 20.54
N ARG A 376 -5.40 10.75 19.29
CA ARG A 376 -5.10 9.43 18.74
C ARG A 376 -3.61 9.18 18.79
N THR A 377 -3.25 7.96 19.11
CA THR A 377 -1.87 7.56 19.30
C THR A 377 -1.43 6.68 18.14
N TYR A 378 -0.28 6.98 17.56
CA TYR A 378 0.31 6.20 16.47
C TYR A 378 1.78 5.96 16.75
N LEU A 379 2.27 4.78 16.39
CA LEU A 379 3.70 4.46 16.35
C LEU A 379 4.17 4.60 14.91
N SER A 380 5.37 5.14 14.70
CA SER A 380 6.00 5.09 13.39
C SER A 380 7.37 4.43 13.42
N PHE A 381 7.59 3.54 12.45
CA PHE A 381 8.75 2.67 12.36
C PHE A 381 9.45 2.83 11.01
N SER A 382 10.77 2.67 11.00
CA SER A 382 11.49 2.24 9.78
C SER A 382 11.24 0.76 9.51
N LEU A 383 11.75 0.23 8.40
CA LEU A 383 11.54 -1.17 8.02
C LEU A 383 12.18 -2.14 9.03
N SER A 384 13.43 -1.90 9.42
CA SER A 384 14.17 -2.70 10.38
C SER A 384 13.53 -2.69 11.77
N GLU A 385 13.12 -1.50 12.23
CA GLU A 385 12.37 -1.34 13.48
C GLU A 385 11.03 -2.11 13.41
N PHE A 386 10.31 -2.01 12.29
CA PHE A 386 9.04 -2.70 12.12
C PHE A 386 9.17 -4.21 12.06
N ARG A 387 10.19 -4.75 11.39
CA ARG A 387 10.46 -6.20 11.38
C ARG A 387 10.70 -6.72 12.80
N THR A 388 11.50 -5.99 13.58
CA THR A 388 11.74 -6.32 14.99
C THR A 388 10.43 -6.29 15.79
N PHE A 389 9.58 -5.29 15.55
CA PHE A 389 8.26 -5.19 16.19
C PHE A 389 7.32 -6.34 15.79
N SER A 390 7.27 -6.69 14.50
CA SER A 390 6.43 -7.77 13.99
C SER A 390 6.87 -9.13 14.56
N THR A 391 8.18 -9.40 14.60
CA THR A 391 8.72 -10.60 15.28
C THR A 391 8.39 -10.60 16.77
N ALA A 392 8.49 -9.46 17.45
CA ALA A 392 8.13 -9.37 18.87
C ALA A 392 6.63 -9.63 19.12
N LEU A 393 5.76 -9.17 18.22
CA LEU A 393 4.32 -9.45 18.29
C LEU A 393 4.00 -10.93 18.03
N ASP A 394 4.73 -11.59 17.14
CA ASP A 394 4.62 -13.02 16.90
C ASP A 394 5.06 -13.81 18.15
N GLU A 395 6.27 -13.56 18.65
CA GLU A 395 6.85 -14.28 19.79
C GLU A 395 6.08 -14.07 21.10
N CYS A 396 5.68 -12.82 21.39
CA CYS A 396 5.02 -12.48 22.65
C CYS A 396 3.49 -12.57 22.55
N CYS A 397 2.86 -12.11 21.48
CA CYS A 397 1.39 -11.95 21.43
C CYS A 397 0.69 -12.97 20.51
N ASP A 398 1.42 -13.90 19.90
CA ASP A 398 0.91 -14.84 18.89
C ASP A 398 0.26 -14.14 17.67
N ILE A 399 0.69 -12.90 17.37
CA ILE A 399 0.24 -12.14 16.19
C ILE A 399 1.23 -12.36 15.05
N VAL A 400 0.97 -13.40 14.27
CA VAL A 400 1.81 -13.85 13.16
C VAL A 400 1.72 -12.89 11.97
N GLU A 401 2.86 -12.67 11.30
CA GLU A 401 2.96 -11.92 10.02
C GLU A 401 2.31 -10.52 10.05
N PHE A 402 2.38 -9.82 11.20
CA PHE A 402 1.77 -8.51 11.35
C PHE A 402 2.31 -7.52 10.29
N GLY A 403 1.43 -7.15 9.35
CA GLY A 403 1.70 -6.19 8.27
C GLY A 403 1.90 -6.77 6.86
N ILE A 404 1.90 -8.08 6.70
CA ILE A 404 2.02 -8.71 5.37
C ILE A 404 0.89 -8.28 4.42
N GLU A 405 -0.35 -8.19 4.93
CA GLU A 405 -1.53 -7.78 4.16
C GLU A 405 -1.47 -6.32 3.69
N CYS A 406 -0.58 -5.53 4.28
CA CYS A 406 -0.38 -4.12 3.95
C CYS A 406 0.70 -3.91 2.88
N GLY A 407 1.28 -5.00 2.33
CA GLY A 407 2.38 -4.94 1.37
C GLY A 407 3.71 -4.52 2.01
N ILE A 408 3.88 -4.73 3.31
CA ILE A 408 5.14 -4.45 4.00
C ILE A 408 6.07 -5.67 3.89
N PRO A 409 7.32 -5.50 3.42
CA PRO A 409 8.24 -6.63 3.26
C PRO A 409 8.82 -7.08 4.61
N LEU A 410 8.29 -8.16 5.20
CA LEU A 410 8.81 -8.75 6.45
C LEU A 410 10.19 -9.41 6.25
N GLU A 411 10.47 -9.87 5.04
CA GLU A 411 11.77 -10.41 4.62
C GLU A 411 12.29 -9.66 3.39
N ASP A 412 13.57 -9.85 3.07
CA ASP A 412 14.16 -9.23 1.90
C ASP A 412 13.70 -9.94 0.63
N LEU A 413 12.97 -9.21 -0.21
CA LEU A 413 12.46 -9.69 -1.48
C LEU A 413 13.33 -9.15 -2.61
N THR A 414 13.94 -10.06 -3.37
CA THR A 414 14.73 -9.73 -4.55
C THR A 414 14.16 -10.43 -5.79
N MET A 415 14.25 -9.75 -6.92
CA MET A 415 13.91 -10.27 -8.23
C MET A 415 15.19 -10.39 -9.06
N GLU A 416 15.45 -11.59 -9.57
CA GLU A 416 16.56 -11.82 -10.49
C GLU A 416 16.24 -11.19 -11.86
N LYS A 417 17.17 -10.38 -12.37
CA LYS A 417 17.08 -9.70 -13.66
C LYS A 417 18.26 -10.09 -14.53
N LYS A 418 18.05 -10.17 -15.85
CA LYS A 418 19.11 -10.49 -16.81
C LYS A 418 19.58 -9.24 -17.56
N CYS A 419 20.87 -8.94 -17.50
CA CYS A 419 21.47 -7.82 -18.21
C CYS A 419 21.50 -8.06 -19.72
N HIS A 420 21.04 -7.08 -20.50
CA HIS A 420 21.06 -7.16 -21.96
C HIS A 420 22.48 -7.24 -22.58
N TYR A 421 23.48 -6.60 -21.96
CA TYR A 421 24.81 -6.46 -22.54
C TYR A 421 25.81 -7.54 -22.12
N THR A 422 25.73 -7.99 -20.87
CA THR A 422 26.65 -8.99 -20.33
C THR A 422 26.05 -10.39 -20.33
N ASP A 423 24.74 -10.51 -20.57
CA ASP A 423 23.96 -11.75 -20.39
C ASP A 423 24.01 -12.32 -18.96
N GLU A 424 24.65 -11.64 -18.02
CA GLU A 424 24.72 -11.99 -16.60
C GLU A 424 23.45 -11.57 -15.87
N THR A 425 23.12 -12.30 -14.81
CA THR A 425 22.01 -11.95 -13.93
C THR A 425 22.47 -11.05 -12.80
N PHE A 426 21.56 -10.22 -12.30
CA PHE A 426 21.76 -9.36 -11.14
C PHE A 426 20.46 -9.26 -10.35
N ASP A 427 20.58 -9.08 -9.03
CA ASP A 427 19.42 -8.98 -8.16
C ASP A 427 18.92 -7.55 -8.05
N ALA A 428 17.59 -7.39 -8.10
CA ALA A 428 16.88 -6.15 -7.89
C ALA A 428 16.00 -6.27 -6.65
N LEU A 429 16.28 -5.46 -5.64
CA LEU A 429 15.49 -5.36 -4.41
C LEU A 429 14.11 -4.77 -4.70
N GLU A 430 13.07 -5.43 -4.21
CA GLU A 430 11.70 -4.93 -4.27
C GLU A 430 11.41 -3.93 -3.14
N ASN A 431 10.32 -3.17 -3.26
CA ASN A 431 9.87 -2.24 -2.21
C ASN A 431 10.95 -1.24 -1.75
N ILE A 432 11.72 -0.74 -2.71
CA ILE A 432 12.95 0.05 -2.48
C ILE A 432 12.77 1.30 -1.61
N GLU A 433 11.56 1.87 -1.59
CA GLU A 433 11.23 3.06 -0.81
C GLU A 433 11.47 2.84 0.69
N TYR A 434 11.23 1.64 1.22
CA TYR A 434 11.50 1.32 2.62
C TYR A 434 13.00 1.31 2.93
N TYR A 435 13.79 0.67 2.06
CA TYR A 435 15.23 0.52 2.26
C TYR A 435 15.99 1.84 2.09
N LEU A 436 15.58 2.70 1.16
CA LEU A 436 16.19 4.02 0.98
C LEU A 436 15.94 4.96 2.16
N ASN A 437 14.81 4.78 2.86
CA ASN A 437 14.40 5.62 3.99
C ASN A 437 14.79 5.04 5.36
N ASP A 438 15.45 3.88 5.38
CA ASP A 438 15.89 3.23 6.61
C ASP A 438 17.44 3.26 6.72
N PRO A 439 18.00 3.96 7.72
CA PRO A 439 19.44 4.07 7.90
C PRO A 439 20.14 2.76 8.28
N ALA A 440 19.41 1.73 8.71
CA ALA A 440 19.97 0.43 9.03
C ALA A 440 20.47 -0.31 7.78
N PHE A 441 19.87 -0.03 6.62
CA PHE A 441 20.23 -0.67 5.36
C PHE A 441 21.19 0.17 4.53
N LYS A 442 22.18 -0.49 3.95
CA LYS A 442 23.08 0.12 2.96
C LYS A 442 22.72 -0.46 1.60
N VAL A 443 22.14 0.36 0.74
CA VAL A 443 21.76 -0.03 -0.63
C VAL A 443 22.75 0.50 -1.65
N GLU A 444 23.05 -0.31 -2.66
CA GLU A 444 23.86 0.05 -3.83
C GLU A 444 23.06 -0.13 -5.11
N ILE A 445 23.42 0.59 -6.18
CA ILE A 445 22.75 0.46 -7.48
C ILE A 445 23.23 -0.83 -8.15
N SER A 446 22.32 -1.78 -8.37
CA SER A 446 22.61 -3.05 -9.05
C SER A 446 22.38 -2.96 -10.56
N GLY A 447 21.41 -2.17 -11.00
CA GLY A 447 21.06 -2.05 -12.41
C GLY A 447 20.03 -0.96 -12.69
N ARG A 448 19.56 -0.89 -13.94
CA ARG A 448 18.57 0.09 -14.41
C ARG A 448 17.69 -0.52 -15.49
N GLU A 449 16.45 -0.07 -15.53
CA GLU A 449 15.45 -0.49 -16.50
C GLU A 449 15.05 0.68 -17.40
N CYS A 450 14.88 0.40 -18.70
CA CYS A 450 14.33 1.38 -19.61
C CYS A 450 12.82 1.52 -19.42
N GLU A 451 12.37 2.71 -19.03
CA GLU A 451 10.97 3.06 -18.72
C GLU A 451 9.99 2.79 -19.88
N GLU A 452 10.48 2.79 -21.12
CA GLU A 452 9.64 2.64 -22.32
C GLU A 452 9.55 1.21 -22.86
N CYS A 453 10.56 0.36 -22.62
CA CYS A 453 10.63 -0.97 -23.25
C CYS A 453 11.07 -2.09 -22.31
N GLY A 454 11.23 -1.80 -21.02
CA GLY A 454 11.64 -2.77 -19.99
C GLY A 454 13.02 -3.37 -20.22
N LEU A 455 13.93 -2.63 -20.86
CA LEU A 455 15.28 -3.14 -21.11
C LEU A 455 16.11 -3.06 -19.83
N GLU A 456 16.55 -4.22 -19.34
CA GLU A 456 17.33 -4.37 -18.12
C GLU A 456 18.84 -4.30 -18.40
N ILE A 457 19.54 -3.47 -17.63
CA ILE A 457 20.99 -3.27 -17.74
C ILE A 457 21.62 -3.27 -16.35
N SER A 458 22.55 -4.18 -16.08
CA SER A 458 23.34 -4.16 -14.84
C SER A 458 24.25 -2.93 -14.77
N GLU A 459 24.62 -2.50 -13.57
CA GLU A 459 25.54 -1.36 -13.40
C GLU A 459 26.93 -1.64 -14.03
N GLU A 460 27.34 -2.90 -14.14
CA GLU A 460 28.54 -3.33 -14.86
C GLU A 460 28.38 -3.18 -16.38
N GLY A 461 27.27 -3.68 -16.94
CA GLY A 461 26.94 -3.51 -18.36
C GLY A 461 26.86 -2.03 -18.75
N ARG A 462 26.25 -1.20 -17.88
CA ARG A 462 26.20 0.25 -18.06
C ARG A 462 27.59 0.89 -18.13
N LYS A 463 28.50 0.51 -17.21
CA LYS A 463 29.89 1.02 -17.19
C LYS A 463 30.65 0.61 -18.44
N LYS A 464 30.51 -0.65 -18.88
CA LYS A 464 31.15 -1.19 -20.09
C LYS A 464 30.73 -0.42 -21.35
N GLU A 465 29.44 -0.17 -21.50
CA GLU A 465 28.87 0.52 -22.67
C GLU A 465 28.85 2.05 -22.53
N ASN A 466 29.36 2.59 -21.41
CA ASN A 466 29.35 4.02 -21.08
C ASN A 466 27.95 4.67 -21.19
N LEU A 467 26.88 3.90 -20.96
CA LEU A 467 25.52 4.41 -21.03
C LEU A 467 25.28 5.43 -19.92
N GLY A 468 24.91 6.66 -20.29
CA GLY A 468 24.76 7.76 -19.34
C GLY A 468 26.09 8.35 -18.81
N GLY A 469 27.22 8.03 -19.45
CA GLY A 469 28.57 8.49 -19.07
C GLY A 469 29.20 7.66 -17.94
N LYS A 470 30.47 7.93 -17.61
CA LYS A 470 31.25 7.11 -16.65
C LYS A 470 30.58 6.94 -15.28
N SER A 471 29.94 7.99 -14.78
CA SER A 471 29.27 8.01 -13.48
C SER A 471 27.77 7.67 -13.51
N GLY A 472 27.19 7.41 -14.69
CA GLY A 472 25.76 7.10 -14.83
C GLY A 472 24.81 8.28 -14.65
N LYS A 473 25.28 9.47 -14.26
CA LYS A 473 24.44 10.67 -14.01
C LYS A 473 23.61 11.11 -15.23
N GLY A 474 24.04 10.77 -16.45
CA GLY A 474 23.36 11.15 -17.69
C GLY A 474 22.40 10.09 -18.24
N ILE A 475 22.20 8.97 -17.55
CA ILE A 475 21.45 7.83 -18.10
C ILE A 475 20.00 8.17 -18.42
N THR A 476 19.39 9.03 -17.63
CA THR A 476 17.99 9.46 -17.75
C THR A 476 17.71 10.14 -19.09
N LYS A 477 18.75 10.74 -19.69
CA LYS A 477 18.71 11.40 -21.00
C LYS A 477 19.37 10.57 -22.10
N ALA A 478 20.02 9.44 -21.76
CA ALA A 478 20.65 8.57 -22.72
C ALA A 478 19.59 7.89 -23.60
N LYS A 479 19.96 7.58 -24.84
CA LYS A 479 19.09 6.83 -25.75
C LYS A 479 19.16 5.35 -25.39
N CYS A 480 18.00 4.72 -25.23
CA CYS A 480 17.90 3.29 -25.06
C CYS A 480 18.38 2.56 -26.33
N PRO A 481 19.23 1.53 -26.22
CA PRO A 481 19.74 0.80 -27.37
C PRO A 481 18.65 -0.01 -28.11
N LYS A 482 17.59 -0.43 -27.39
CA LYS A 482 16.50 -1.24 -27.96
C LYS A 482 15.43 -0.39 -28.65
N CYS A 483 14.96 0.68 -28.01
CA CYS A 483 13.83 1.48 -28.50
C CYS A 483 14.20 2.90 -28.95
N THR A 484 15.45 3.33 -28.80
CA THR A 484 15.98 4.66 -29.16
C THR A 484 15.38 5.88 -28.42
N LYS A 485 14.34 5.68 -27.60
CA LYS A 485 13.76 6.69 -26.70
C LYS A 485 14.69 6.96 -25.51
N LYS A 486 14.36 7.96 -24.69
CA LYS A 486 15.09 8.24 -23.44
C LYS A 486 15.01 7.03 -22.50
N PHE A 487 16.09 6.73 -21.80
CA PHE A 487 16.16 5.55 -20.94
C PHE A 487 15.20 5.63 -19.74
N GLY A 488 15.08 6.81 -19.11
CA GLY A 488 14.21 7.01 -17.95
C GLY A 488 14.95 6.93 -16.60
N ASN A 489 14.19 6.88 -15.51
CA ASN A 489 14.70 6.99 -14.14
C ASN A 489 14.64 5.69 -13.31
N ILE A 490 14.14 4.59 -13.87
CA ILE A 490 13.98 3.33 -13.13
C ILE A 490 15.36 2.76 -12.80
N THR A 491 15.63 2.63 -11.50
CA THR A 491 16.93 2.21 -10.97
C THR A 491 16.68 1.04 -10.01
N HIS A 492 17.42 -0.05 -10.20
CA HIS A 492 17.42 -1.20 -9.31
C HIS A 492 18.55 -1.08 -8.32
N TYR A 493 18.29 -1.59 -7.12
CA TYR A 493 19.21 -1.58 -6.01
C TYR A 493 19.40 -2.99 -5.48
N CYS A 494 20.51 -3.21 -4.80
CA CYS A 494 20.74 -4.40 -3.99
C CYS A 494 21.21 -3.98 -2.59
N LEU A 495 21.08 -4.88 -1.62
CA LEU A 495 21.68 -4.71 -0.30
C LEU A 495 23.19 -4.94 -0.38
N LYS A 496 23.95 -4.17 0.39
CA LYS A 496 25.41 -4.23 0.45
C LYS A 496 25.92 -5.17 1.53
#